data_AF-A0A2V2BU51-F1
#
_entry.id   AF-A0A2V2BU51-F1
#
_cell.length_a   1.000
_cell.length_b   1.000
_cell.length_c   1.000
_cell.angle_alpha   90.00
_cell.angle_beta   90.00
_cell.angle_gamma   90.00
#
_symmetry.space_group_name_H-M   'P 1'
#
loop_
_entity.id
_entity.type
_entity.pdbx_description
1 polymer ?
#
loop_
_entity_poly.entity_id
_entity_poly.type
_entity_poly.pdbx_seq_one_letter_code
_entity_poly.pdbx_strand_id
1 'polypeptide(L)'
;GILEKAGDGKLVFALDLTAGDYDAIGLGSSVKYDLLTAESLSNFGDSLDDDFEIFGMDENKFDANFLFADNTLSVVITHVPEPAALAAIIGAAALAIAAARRRK
;
A
#
# COMPACT_ATOMS: atom_id res chain seq x y z
N GLY A 1 13.36 10.80 21.12
CA GLY A 1 14.13 9.55 20.98
C GLY A 1 14.34 9.25 19.51
N ILE A 2 15.54 8.78 19.13
CA ILE A 2 15.89 8.43 17.75
C ILE A 2 15.48 6.97 17.50
N LEU A 3 14.81 6.71 16.37
CA LEU A 3 14.63 5.36 15.87
C LEU A 3 15.80 5.04 14.95
N GLU A 4 16.59 4.04 15.31
CA GLU A 4 17.79 3.63 14.57
C GLU A 4 17.60 2.20 14.06
N LYS A 5 17.88 1.98 12.76
CA LYS A 5 17.94 0.63 12.21
C LYS A 5 19.29 0.00 12.58
N ALA A 6 19.26 -1.16 13.23
CA ALA A 6 20.45 -1.92 13.57
C ALA A 6 20.45 -3.29 12.87
N GLY A 7 21.54 -3.60 12.16
CA GLY A 7 21.71 -4.86 11.43
C GLY A 7 21.16 -4.84 9.99
N ASP A 8 21.29 -5.99 9.33
CA ASP A 8 20.88 -6.19 7.95
C ASP A 8 19.45 -6.75 7.86
N GLY A 9 18.76 -6.45 6.75
CA GLY A 9 17.39 -6.92 6.47
C GLY A 9 16.31 -5.88 6.71
N LYS A 10 15.05 -6.28 6.50
CA LYS A 10 13.86 -5.44 6.73
C LYS A 10 13.31 -5.63 8.14
N LEU A 11 12.79 -4.56 8.72
CA LEU A 11 11.98 -4.58 9.93
C LEU A 11 10.54 -4.92 9.56
N VAL A 12 10.07 -6.06 10.05
CA VAL A 12 8.77 -6.61 9.68
C VAL A 12 7.72 -6.28 10.74
N PHE A 13 6.62 -5.66 10.34
CA PHE A 13 5.46 -5.39 11.19
C PHE A 13 4.34 -6.40 10.94
N ALA A 14 3.93 -7.13 11.97
CA ALA A 14 2.70 -7.90 11.94
C ALA A 14 1.57 -7.04 12.49
N LEU A 15 0.70 -6.56 11.60
CA LEU A 15 -0.51 -5.86 12.00
C LEU A 15 -1.61 -6.90 12.29
N ASP A 16 -2.31 -6.73 13.42
CA ASP A 16 -3.46 -7.57 13.77
C ASP A 16 -4.70 -7.13 13.00
N LEU A 17 -4.64 -7.24 11.67
CA LEU A 17 -5.72 -6.92 10.75
C LEU A 17 -6.43 -8.20 10.34
N THR A 18 -7.76 -8.19 10.47
CA THR A 18 -8.62 -9.28 10.02
C THR A 18 -8.93 -9.14 8.53
N ALA A 19 -9.44 -10.21 7.91
CA ALA A 19 -9.94 -10.14 6.53
C ALA A 19 -11.02 -9.06 6.36
N GLY A 20 -11.84 -8.82 7.38
CA GLY A 20 -12.86 -7.77 7.35
C GLY A 20 -12.26 -6.35 7.36
N ASP A 21 -11.11 -6.15 7.99
CA ASP A 21 -10.42 -4.85 7.99
C ASP A 21 -9.84 -4.55 6.60
N TYR A 22 -9.30 -5.57 5.93
CA TYR A 22 -8.83 -5.45 4.55
C TYR A 22 -9.98 -5.23 3.56
N ASP A 23 -11.10 -5.95 3.71
CA ASP A 23 -12.30 -5.79 2.88
C ASP A 23 -12.94 -4.40 3.03
N ALA A 24 -12.77 -3.76 4.18
CA ALA A 24 -13.23 -2.39 4.42
C ALA A 24 -12.42 -1.33 3.64
N ILE A 25 -11.20 -1.66 3.20
CA ILE A 25 -10.41 -0.81 2.32
C ILE A 25 -10.97 -0.98 0.90
N GLY A 26 -11.83 -0.05 0.49
CA GLY A 26 -12.42 -0.06 -0.84
C GLY A 26 -11.37 -0.03 -1.95
N LEU A 27 -11.68 -0.62 -3.11
CA LEU A 27 -10.78 -0.63 -4.26
C LEU A 27 -10.35 0.80 -4.66
N GLY A 28 -9.04 1.03 -4.79
CA GLY A 28 -8.46 2.34 -5.07
C GLY A 28 -8.45 3.30 -3.88
N SER A 29 -8.87 2.85 -2.70
CA SER A 29 -8.79 3.61 -1.45
C SER A 29 -7.59 3.18 -0.62
N SER A 30 -7.21 4.03 0.33
CA SER A 30 -6.11 3.77 1.25
C SER A 30 -6.48 4.07 2.69
N VAL A 31 -5.84 3.36 3.61
CA VAL A 31 -5.96 3.59 5.06
C VAL A 31 -4.55 3.76 5.64
N LYS A 32 -4.40 4.76 6.50
CA LYS A 32 -3.15 5.05 7.22
C LYS A 32 -3.21 4.49 8.63
N TYR A 33 -2.15 3.79 9.03
CA TYR A 33 -1.93 3.34 10.41
C TYR A 33 -0.65 3.97 10.95
N ASP A 34 -0.75 4.63 12.10
CA ASP A 34 0.43 5.11 12.83
C ASP A 34 1.03 3.95 13.63
N LEU A 35 2.31 3.68 13.41
CA LEU A 35 3.01 2.53 13.96
C LEU A 35 3.77 2.90 15.24
N LEU A 36 4.65 3.90 15.15
CA LEU A 36 5.47 4.37 16.27
C LEU A 36 5.75 5.86 16.17
N THR A 37 6.02 6.50 17.31
CA THR A 37 6.49 7.90 17.38
C THR A 37 7.98 7.96 17.69
N ALA A 38 8.73 8.78 16.95
CA ALA A 38 10.15 9.05 17.17
C ALA A 38 10.49 10.50 16.80
N GLU A 39 11.53 11.06 17.41
CA GLU A 39 12.00 12.42 17.08
C GLU A 39 12.69 12.48 15.71
N SER A 40 13.34 11.39 15.32
CA SER A 40 13.99 11.26 14.01
C SER A 40 14.25 9.79 13.68
N LEU A 41 14.53 9.54 12.40
CA LEU A 41 15.02 8.28 11.88
C LEU A 41 16.54 8.35 11.67
N SER A 42 17.23 7.24 11.87
CA SER A 42 18.66 7.10 11.59
C SER A 42 18.96 5.72 10.99
N ASN A 43 19.91 5.69 10.05
CA ASN A 43 20.36 4.46 9.37
C ASN A 43 19.27 3.73 8.57
N PHE A 44 18.22 4.44 8.15
CA PHE A 44 17.26 3.99 7.15
C PHE A 44 17.72 4.45 5.76
N GLY A 45 17.32 3.71 4.73
CA GLY A 45 17.53 4.06 3.33
C GLY A 45 16.70 5.28 2.89
N ASP A 46 16.93 5.70 1.65
CA ASP A 46 16.23 6.85 1.05
C ASP A 46 14.72 6.61 0.92
N SER A 47 14.32 5.35 0.75
CA SER A 47 12.94 4.90 0.78
C SER A 47 12.72 4.01 2.00
N LEU A 48 11.72 4.34 2.82
CA LEU A 48 11.36 3.52 3.97
C LEU A 48 10.77 2.16 3.55
N ASP A 49 10.23 2.06 2.34
CA ASP A 49 9.70 0.82 1.76
C ASP A 49 10.81 -0.24 1.56
N ASP A 50 12.09 0.18 1.50
CA ASP A 50 13.24 -0.72 1.41
C ASP A 50 13.64 -1.30 2.78
N ASP A 51 13.24 -0.65 3.87
CA ASP A 51 13.61 -1.04 5.23
C ASP A 51 12.49 -1.71 6.01
N PHE A 52 11.24 -1.53 5.59
CA PHE A 52 10.07 -2.05 6.29
C PHE A 52 9.23 -2.97 5.41
N GLU A 53 8.49 -3.87 6.07
CA GLU A 53 7.58 -4.82 5.43
C GLU A 53 6.39 -5.12 6.34
N ILE A 54 5.22 -5.38 5.77
CA ILE A 54 4.05 -5.86 6.50
C ILE A 54 3.97 -7.38 6.37
N PHE A 55 3.99 -8.10 7.49
CA PHE A 55 3.81 -9.54 7.49
C PHE A 55 2.38 -9.94 7.17
N GLY A 56 2.21 -10.87 6.24
CA GLY A 56 0.91 -11.53 5.99
C GLY A 56 -0.09 -10.72 5.16
N MET A 57 0.34 -9.63 4.52
CA MET A 57 -0.46 -8.87 3.57
C MET A 57 -0.43 -9.54 2.17
N ASP A 58 -1.56 -9.53 1.45
CA ASP A 58 -1.61 -10.00 0.06
C ASP A 58 -1.14 -8.88 -0.88
N GLU A 59 0.13 -8.90 -1.24
CA GLU A 59 0.78 -7.90 -2.12
C GLU A 59 0.19 -7.83 -3.54
N ASN A 60 -0.64 -8.82 -3.95
CA ASN A 60 -1.33 -8.75 -5.24
C ASN A 60 -2.57 -7.86 -5.20
N LYS A 61 -3.08 -7.57 -4.00
CA LYS A 61 -4.31 -6.79 -3.75
C LYS A 61 -4.03 -5.51 -2.98
N PHE A 62 -3.00 -5.50 -2.17
CA PHE A 62 -2.67 -4.35 -1.33
C PHE A 62 -1.23 -3.93 -1.54
N ASP A 63 -1.04 -2.62 -1.63
CA ASP A 63 0.26 -1.97 -1.61
C ASP A 63 0.46 -1.29 -0.25
N ALA A 64 1.69 -1.28 0.26
CA ALA A 64 2.03 -0.69 1.54
C ALA A 64 3.17 0.30 1.39
N ASN A 65 2.91 1.56 1.76
CA ASN A 65 3.91 2.62 1.74
C ASN A 65 4.19 3.13 3.15
N PHE A 66 5.43 3.05 3.56
CA PHE A 66 5.93 3.55 4.82
C PHE A 66 6.33 5.01 4.68
N LEU A 67 5.90 5.80 5.67
CA LEU A 67 6.19 7.22 5.71
C LEU A 67 6.54 7.64 7.12
N PHE A 68 7.45 8.59 7.22
CA PHE A 68 7.80 9.23 8.47
C PHE A 68 7.54 10.73 8.35
N ALA A 69 6.51 11.19 9.03
CA ALA A 69 6.09 12.59 9.05
C ALA A 69 5.60 12.94 10.45
N ASP A 70 5.78 14.20 10.85
CA ASP A 70 5.31 14.69 12.15
C ASP A 70 5.73 13.78 13.31
N ASN A 71 7.00 13.36 13.31
CA ASN A 71 7.59 12.50 14.33
C ASN A 71 6.90 11.14 14.48
N THR A 72 6.21 10.67 13.44
CA THR A 72 5.44 9.44 13.45
C THR A 72 5.78 8.60 12.22
N LEU A 73 6.19 7.35 12.46
CA LEU A 73 6.29 6.31 11.44
C LEU A 73 4.90 5.72 11.24
N SER A 74 4.44 5.72 10.00
CA SER A 74 3.14 5.22 9.62
C SER A 74 3.25 4.34 8.37
N VAL A 75 2.26 3.48 8.17
CA VAL A 75 2.07 2.73 6.93
C VAL A 75 0.74 3.12 6.30
N VAL A 76 0.73 3.30 4.99
CA VAL A 76 -0.47 3.51 4.19
C VAL A 76 -0.72 2.26 3.37
N ILE A 77 -1.80 1.57 3.67
CA ILE A 77 -2.24 0.37 2.95
C ILE A 77 -3.26 0.78 1.90
N THR A 78 -2.97 0.50 0.64
CA THR A 78 -3.81 0.86 -0.51
C THR A 78 -4.33 -0.38 -1.20
N HIS A 79 -5.64 -0.46 -1.45
CA HIS A 79 -6.21 -1.57 -2.22
C HIS A 79 -6.02 -1.31 -3.72
N VAL A 80 -5.10 -2.06 -4.34
CA VAL A 80 -4.78 -1.97 -5.76
C VAL A 80 -5.62 -2.95 -6.59
N PRO A 81 -6.12 -2.53 -7.76
CA PRO A 81 -6.82 -3.46 -8.65
C PRO A 81 -5.88 -4.55 -9.18
N GLU A 82 -6.35 -5.79 -9.10
CA GLU A 82 -5.68 -6.91 -9.76
C GLU A 82 -5.55 -6.61 -11.28
N PRO A 83 -4.48 -7.10 -11.95
CA PRO A 83 -4.23 -6.81 -13.37
C PRO A 83 -5.41 -7.14 -14.29
N ALA A 84 -6.16 -8.20 -13.97
CA ALA A 84 -7.34 -8.60 -14.74
C ALA A 84 -8.51 -7.61 -14.62
N ALA A 85 -8.72 -7.02 -13.44
CA ALA A 85 -9.76 -6.00 -13.23
C ALA A 85 -9.44 -4.74 -14.04
N LEU A 86 -8.17 -4.31 -14.03
CA LEU A 86 -7.72 -3.18 -14.84
C LEU A 86 -7.87 -3.47 -16.34
N ALA A 87 -7.48 -4.66 -16.80
CA ALA A 87 -7.66 -5.09 -18.18
C ALA A 87 -9.14 -5.15 -18.60
N ALA A 88 -10.03 -5.57 -17.71
CA ALA A 88 -11.47 -5.59 -17.95
C ALA A 88 -12.06 -4.18 -18.10
N ILE A 89 -11.63 -3.23 -17.27
CA ILE A 89 -12.03 -1.81 -17.39
C ILE A 89 -11.60 -1.25 -18.75
N ILE A 90 -10.35 -1.48 -19.14
CA ILE A 90 -9.82 -1.02 -20.43
C ILE A 90 -10.55 -1.72 -21.59
N GLY A 91 -10.76 -3.03 -21.50
CA GLY A 91 -11.49 -3.81 -22.50
C GLY A 91 -12.94 -3.36 -22.66
N ALA A 92 -13.63 -3.09 -21.55
CA ALA A 92 -14.99 -2.55 -21.56
C ALA A 92 -15.06 -1.15 -22.16
N ALA A 93 -14.10 -0.27 -21.84
CA ALA A 93 -14.00 1.05 -22.43
C ALA A 93 -13.78 0.98 -23.94
N ALA A 94 -12.85 0.12 -24.39
CA ALA A 94 -12.60 -0.12 -25.80
C ALA A 94 -13.85 -0.65 -26.53
N LEU A 95 -14.58 -1.59 -25.93
CA LEU A 95 -15.82 -2.12 -26.46
C LEU A 95 -16.92 -1.05 -26.56
N ALA A 96 -17.07 -0.20 -25.55
CA ALA A 96 -18.02 0.91 -25.56
C ALA A 96 -17.71 1.92 -26.67
N ILE A 97 -16.43 2.27 -26.86
CA ILE A 97 -15.98 3.15 -27.95
C ILE A 97 -16.27 2.52 -29.30
N ALA A 98 -15.98 1.23 -29.49
CA ALA A 98 -16.27 0.52 -30.73
C ALA A 98 -17.77 0.47 -31.04
N ALA A 99 -18.60 0.19 -30.03
CA ALA A 99 -20.06 0.19 -30.16
C ALA A 99 -20.62 1.58 -30.48
N ALA A 100 -20.07 2.64 -29.88
CA ALA A 100 -20.45 4.02 -30.16
C ALA A 100 -20.09 4.45 -31.60
N ARG A 101 -18.95 4.01 -32.11
CA ARG A 101 -18.56 4.25 -33.52
C ARG A 101 -19.46 3.55 -34.52
N ARG A 102 -20.04 2.40 -34.16
CA ARG A 102 -20.90 1.60 -35.04
C ARG A 102 -22.34 2.11 -35.12
N ARG A 103 -22.75 2.99 -34.19
CA ARG A 103 -24.07 3.63 -34.15
C ARG A 103 -24.07 5.05 -34.76
N LYS A 104 -22.91 5.58 -35.13
CA LYS A 104 -22.78 6.76 -36.00
C LYS A 104 -22.66 6.31 -37.45
#